data_AF-A0A3M6V091-F1
#
_entry.id   AF-A0A3M6V091-F1
#
_cell.length_a   1.000
_cell.length_b   1.000
_cell.length_c   1.000
_cell.angle_alpha   90.00
_cell.angle_beta   90.00
_cell.angle_gamma   90.00
#
_symmetry.space_group_name_H-M   'P 1'
#
loop_
_entity.id
_entity.type
_entity.pdbx_description
1 polymer ?
#
loop_
_entity_poly.entity_id
_entity_poly.type
_entity_poly.pdbx_seq_one_letter_code
_entity_poly.pdbx_strand_id
1 'polypeptide(L)'
;MFATETSQVDLLLQRYSSWSRLLRVMSWVLRLVKPLKKEKPECVIGGTLTLVELQRASEAITRLVQRQHFREEYMALKEGRQVRCNSSLATLSAYPTATPQVATKQEEFSSE
;
A
#
# COMPACT_ATOMS: atom_id res chain seq x y z
N MET A 1 -22.96 -17.00 1.29
CA MET A 1 -22.39 -16.36 0.10
C MET A 1 -22.42 -14.86 0.35
N PHE A 2 -21.30 -14.26 0.76
CA PHE A 2 -21.24 -12.82 0.95
C PHE A 2 -21.05 -12.18 -0.42
N ALA A 3 -22.09 -11.53 -0.93
CA ALA A 3 -21.93 -10.60 -2.04
C ALA A 3 -21.06 -9.46 -1.50
N THR A 4 -19.76 -9.53 -1.77
CA THR A 4 -18.89 -8.37 -1.61
C THR A 4 -19.41 -7.32 -2.56
N GLU A 5 -20.03 -6.27 -2.04
CA GLU A 5 -20.28 -5.06 -2.81
C GLU A 5 -18.94 -4.61 -3.39
N THR A 6 -18.73 -4.91 -4.67
CA THR A 6 -17.52 -4.52 -5.37
C THR A 6 -17.51 -3.00 -5.41
N SER A 7 -16.52 -2.39 -4.77
CA SER A 7 -16.43 -0.94 -4.78
C SER A 7 -16.25 -0.45 -6.22
N GLN A 8 -16.70 0.77 -6.52
CA GLN A 8 -16.52 1.34 -7.87
C GLN A 8 -15.03 1.37 -8.28
N VAL A 9 -14.14 1.47 -7.30
CA VAL A 9 -12.69 1.41 -7.52
C VAL A 9 -12.27 0.00 -7.93
N ASP A 10 -12.80 -1.06 -7.32
CA ASP A 10 -12.50 -2.45 -7.69
C ASP A 10 -12.98 -2.78 -9.10
N LEU A 11 -14.17 -2.31 -9.47
CA LEU A 11 -14.66 -2.42 -10.84
C LEU A 11 -13.71 -1.74 -11.83
N LEU A 12 -13.18 -0.57 -11.46
CA LEU A 12 -12.25 0.17 -12.29
C LEU A 12 -10.90 -0.56 -12.40
N LEU A 13 -10.39 -1.17 -11.32
CA LEU A 13 -9.19 -2.02 -11.38
C LEU A 13 -9.40 -3.23 -12.32
N GLN A 14 -10.56 -3.87 -12.27
CA GLN A 14 -10.86 -5.04 -13.11
C GLN A 14 -11.10 -4.69 -14.59
N ARG A 15 -11.58 -3.48 -14.88
CA ARG A 15 -11.90 -3.02 -16.25
C ARG A 15 -10.68 -2.77 -17.12
N TYR A 16 -9.54 -2.42 -16.52
CA TYR A 16 -8.33 -2.10 -17.27
C TYR A 16 -7.31 -3.24 -17.18
N SER A 17 -7.02 -3.87 -18.32
CA SER A 17 -5.94 -4.87 -18.45
C SER A 17 -4.54 -4.25 -18.57
N SER A 18 -4.46 -2.93 -18.77
CA SER A 18 -3.20 -2.19 -18.92
C SER A 18 -2.95 -1.33 -17.70
N TRP A 19 -1.88 -1.65 -16.97
CA TRP A 19 -1.45 -0.90 -15.79
C TRP A 19 -1.23 0.58 -16.08
N SER A 20 -0.56 0.90 -17.20
CA SER A 20 -0.30 2.29 -17.58
C SER A 20 -1.59 3.08 -17.88
N ARG A 21 -2.60 2.46 -18.49
CA ARG A 21 -3.92 3.08 -18.70
C ARG A 21 -4.64 3.31 -17.38
N LEU A 22 -4.65 2.30 -16.50
CA LEU A 22 -5.24 2.40 -15.17
C LEU A 22 -4.62 3.54 -14.35
N LEU A 23 -3.28 3.63 -14.34
CA LEU A 23 -2.56 4.71 -13.67
C LEU A 23 -2.97 6.08 -14.16
N ARG A 24 -3.05 6.29 -15.48
CA ARG A 24 -3.47 7.57 -16.04
C ARG A 24 -4.88 7.96 -15.58
N VAL A 25 -5.83 7.03 -15.67
CA VAL A 25 -7.21 7.27 -15.24
C VAL A 25 -7.26 7.60 -13.75
N MET A 26 -6.58 6.82 -12.91
CA MET A 26 -6.55 7.05 -11.47
C MET A 26 -5.83 8.34 -11.09
N SER A 27 -4.79 8.75 -11.82
CA SER A 27 -4.15 10.05 -11.63
C SER A 27 -5.12 11.20 -11.91
N TRP A 28 -5.94 11.11 -12.96
CA TRP A 28 -6.98 12.12 -13.24
C TRP A 28 -8.04 12.16 -12.14
N VAL A 29 -8.53 11.01 -11.69
CA VAL A 29 -9.48 10.92 -10.57
C VAL A 29 -8.89 11.57 -9.31
N LEU A 30 -7.64 11.25 -8.96
CA LEU A 30 -6.97 11.82 -7.79
C LEU A 30 -6.72 13.33 -7.94
N ARG A 31 -6.41 13.80 -9.16
CA ARG A 31 -6.24 15.23 -9.46
C ARG A 31 -7.56 15.98 -9.24
N LEU A 32 -8.70 15.40 -9.64
CA LEU A 32 -10.02 15.98 -9.44
C LEU A 32 -10.45 15.96 -7.96
N VAL A 33 -10.20 14.86 -7.25
CA VAL A 33 -10.65 14.69 -5.85
C VAL A 33 -9.84 15.55 -4.86
N LYS A 34 -8.58 15.88 -5.17
CA LYS A 34 -7.71 16.65 -4.27
C LYS A 34 -8.26 18.05 -3.93
N PRO A 35 -8.64 18.90 -4.90
CA PRO A 35 -9.24 20.20 -4.64
C PRO A 35 -10.59 20.09 -3.92
N LEU A 36 -11.42 19.11 -4.31
CA LEU A 36 -12.73 18.86 -3.68
C LEU A 36 -12.62 18.59 -2.17
N LYS A 37 -11.53 17.97 -1.71
CA LYS A 37 -11.29 17.69 -0.28
C LYS A 37 -10.67 18.84 0.50
N LYS A 38 -10.13 19.86 -0.17
CA LYS A 38 -9.34 20.93 0.46
C LYS A 38 -10.05 22.28 0.52
N GLU A 39 -11.30 22.36 0.04
CA GLU A 39 -12.09 23.61 -0.07
C GLU A 39 -11.28 24.79 -0.67
N LYS A 40 -10.28 24.48 -1.50
CA LYS A 40 -9.42 25.47 -2.15
C LYS A 40 -9.56 25.34 -3.67
N PRO A 41 -9.89 26.43 -4.38
CA PRO A 41 -10.31 26.39 -5.77
C PRO A 41 -9.16 26.31 -6.80
N GLU A 42 -7.92 26.06 -6.39
CA GLU A 42 -6.82 25.83 -7.35
C GLU A 42 -6.88 24.42 -7.93
N CYS A 43 -7.97 24.14 -8.63
CA CYS A 43 -8.09 22.99 -9.51
C CYS A 43 -7.48 23.37 -10.85
N VAL A 44 -6.16 23.33 -10.97
CA VAL A 44 -5.51 23.47 -12.28
C VAL A 44 -5.69 22.14 -13.02
N ILE A 45 -6.87 21.94 -13.60
CA ILE A 45 -7.14 20.85 -14.55
C ILE A 45 -6.60 21.29 -15.92
N GLY A 46 -5.29 21.32 -16.04
CA GLY A 46 -4.60 21.69 -17.28
C GLY A 46 -3.26 20.97 -17.39
N GLY A 47 -2.80 20.75 -18.62
CA GLY A 47 -1.50 20.15 -18.90
C GLY A 47 -1.41 18.63 -18.72
N THR A 48 -0.27 18.09 -19.14
CA THR A 48 0.05 16.66 -19.11
C THR A 48 0.11 16.12 -17.68
N LEU A 49 -0.22 14.85 -17.49
CA LEU A 49 -0.01 14.16 -16.21
C LEU A 49 1.49 14.16 -15.87
N THR A 50 1.82 14.58 -14.65
CA THR A 50 3.20 14.55 -14.16
C THR A 50 3.57 13.15 -13.66
N LEU A 51 4.86 12.81 -13.68
CA LEU A 51 5.36 11.55 -13.14
C LEU A 51 4.96 11.35 -11.68
N VAL A 52 4.99 12.42 -10.87
CA VAL A 52 4.62 12.40 -9.46
C VAL A 52 3.16 11.99 -9.26
N GLU A 53 2.26 12.39 -10.16
CA GLU A 53 0.85 11.99 -10.07
C GLU A 53 0.61 10.55 -10.48
N LEU A 54 1.39 10.03 -11.42
CA LEU A 54 1.37 8.61 -11.79
C LEU A 54 1.91 7.75 -10.64
N GLN A 55 3.00 8.17 -10.00
CA GLN A 55 3.55 7.49 -8.81
C GLN A 55 2.54 7.49 -7.65
N ARG A 56 1.92 8.63 -7.35
CA ARG A 56 0.87 8.70 -6.31
C ARG A 56 -0.33 7.81 -6.62
N ALA A 57 -0.75 7.74 -7.89
CA ALA A 57 -1.82 6.82 -8.29
C ALA A 57 -1.42 5.37 -8.09
N SER A 58 -0.20 5.00 -8.49
CA SER A 58 0.36 3.67 -8.27
C SER A 58 0.31 3.29 -6.80
N GLU A 59 0.89 4.11 -5.93
CA GLU A 59 0.91 3.83 -4.50
C GLU A 59 -0.50 3.77 -3.89
N ALA A 60 -1.43 4.62 -4.34
CA ALA A 60 -2.81 4.61 -3.85
C ALA A 60 -3.51 3.30 -4.18
N ILE A 61 -3.34 2.79 -5.40
CA ILE A 61 -3.88 1.50 -5.83
C ILE A 61 -3.22 0.37 -5.03
N THR A 62 -1.89 0.37 -4.91
CA THR A 62 -1.16 -0.64 -4.15
C THR A 62 -1.64 -0.69 -2.69
N ARG A 63 -1.75 0.46 -2.02
CA ARG A 63 -2.25 0.53 -0.64
C ARG A 63 -3.69 0.04 -0.50
N LEU A 64 -4.53 0.31 -1.49
CA LEU A 64 -5.92 -0.16 -1.49
C LEU A 64 -5.97 -1.69 -1.53
N VAL A 65 -5.28 -2.30 -2.51
CA VAL A 65 -5.24 -3.76 -2.70
C VAL A 65 -4.57 -4.45 -1.51
N GLN A 66 -3.47 -3.90 -1.00
CA GLN A 66 -2.82 -4.40 0.22
C GLN A 66 -3.78 -4.42 1.40
N ARG A 67 -4.55 -3.36 1.61
CA ARG A 67 -5.53 -3.30 2.70
C ARG A 67 -6.69 -4.29 2.52
N GLN A 68 -7.05 -4.61 1.27
CA GLN A 68 -8.12 -5.57 0.97
C GLN A 68 -7.68 -7.01 1.25
N HIS A 69 -6.49 -7.39 0.80
CA HIS A 69 -6.02 -8.78 0.86
C HIS A 69 -5.17 -9.11 2.09
N PHE A 70 -4.44 -8.13 2.62
CA PHE A 70 -3.51 -8.30 3.74
C PHE A 70 -3.85 -7.35 4.88
N ARG A 71 -5.13 -7.34 5.28
CA ARG A 71 -5.66 -6.35 6.21
C ARG A 71 -4.96 -6.39 7.58
N GLU A 72 -4.70 -7.58 8.11
CA GLU A 72 -4.06 -7.75 9.42
C GLU A 72 -2.61 -7.27 9.40
N GLU A 73 -1.88 -7.64 8.37
CA GLU A 73 -0.49 -7.27 8.15
C GLU A 73 -0.35 -5.78 7.88
N TYR A 74 -1.25 -5.21 7.06
CA TYR A 74 -1.32 -3.78 6.79
C TYR A 74 -1.56 -2.98 8.07
N MET A 75 -2.49 -3.42 8.92
CA MET A 75 -2.78 -2.74 10.19
C MET A 75 -1.64 -2.90 11.20
N ALA A 76 -1.02 -4.09 11.28
CA ALA A 76 0.17 -4.30 12.11
C ALA A 76 1.30 -3.35 11.72
N LEU A 77 1.62 -3.26 10.42
CA LEU A 77 2.66 -2.36 9.91
C LEU A 77 2.30 -0.88 10.12
N LYS A 78 1.03 -0.51 9.93
CA LYS A 78 0.56 0.87 10.18
C LYS A 78 0.69 1.26 11.65
N GLU A 79 0.52 0.32 12.56
CA GLU A 79 0.64 0.51 14.01
C GLU A 79 2.09 0.31 14.51
N GLY A 80 3.07 0.10 13.62
CA GLY A 80 4.47 -0.11 13.97
C GLY A 80 4.78 -1.46 14.61
N ARG A 81 3.85 -2.42 14.52
CA ARG A 81 4.02 -3.79 15.03
C ARG A 81 4.58 -4.70 13.93
N GLN A 82 5.27 -5.76 14.36
CA GLN A 82 5.74 -6.80 13.43
C GLN A 82 4.56 -7.58 12.83
N VAL A 83 4.73 -7.98 11.56
CA VAL A 83 3.79 -8.87 10.86
C VAL A 83 3.87 -10.26 11.49
N ARG A 84 2.72 -10.93 11.64
CA ARG A 84 2.68 -12.29 12.19
C ARG A 84 3.49 -13.26 11.32
N CYS A 85 4.31 -14.07 11.98
CA CYS A 85 5.21 -15.04 11.35
C CYS A 85 4.50 -16.17 10.58
N ASN A 86 3.22 -16.41 10.85
CA ASN A 86 2.38 -17.36 10.13
C ASN A 86 1.52 -16.72 9.02
N SER A 87 1.72 -15.43 8.72
CA SER A 87 0.97 -14.76 7.65
C SER A 87 1.39 -15.28 6.27
N SER A 88 0.47 -15.15 5.31
CA SER A 88 0.76 -15.42 3.90
C SER A 88 1.90 -14.54 3.36
N LEU A 89 2.05 -13.32 3.88
CA LEU A 89 3.19 -12.44 3.57
C LEU A 89 4.50 -12.87 4.23
N ALA A 90 4.47 -13.39 5.46
CA ALA A 90 5.66 -13.91 6.13
C ALA A 90 6.16 -15.21 5.47
N THR A 91 5.24 -16.04 4.96
CA THR A 91 5.58 -17.22 4.16
C THR A 91 6.07 -16.87 2.74
N LEU A 92 5.81 -15.65 2.27
CA LEU A 92 6.43 -15.08 1.06
C LEU A 92 7.80 -14.45 1.33
N SER A 93 8.26 -14.40 2.58
CA SER A 93 9.64 -14.00 2.91
C SER A 93 10.59 -15.17 2.71
N ALA A 94 11.84 -15.01 2.27
CA ALA A 94 12.58 -13.93 1.65
C ALA A 94 13.88 -14.63 1.21
N TYR A 95 14.46 -14.32 0.03
CA TYR A 95 15.84 -14.76 -0.20
C TYR A 95 16.69 -14.16 0.92
N PRO A 96 17.42 -14.96 1.70
CA PRO A 96 18.19 -14.45 2.81
C PRO A 96 19.37 -13.68 2.23
N THR A 97 19.25 -12.36 2.09
CA THR A 97 20.42 -11.52 2.33
C THR A 97 20.64 -11.56 3.83
N ALA A 98 21.34 -12.61 4.24
CA ALA A 98 21.82 -12.80 5.58
C ALA A 98 22.51 -11.52 6.05
N THR A 99 21.95 -10.88 7.05
CA THR A 99 22.74 -10.36 8.14
C THR A 99 22.21 -11.00 9.41
N PRO A 100 23.02 -11.80 10.11
CA PRO A 100 22.57 -12.53 11.28
C PRO A 100 22.12 -11.56 12.36
N GLN A 101 21.07 -11.96 13.06
CA GLN A 101 20.69 -11.38 14.33
C GLN A 101 21.90 -11.42 15.27
N VAL A 102 22.37 -10.25 15.70
CA VAL A 102 23.08 -10.15 16.99
C VAL A 102 22.00 -10.11 18.06
N ALA A 103 21.51 -11.30 18.41
CA ALA A 103 20.86 -11.52 19.68
C ALA A 103 21.97 -11.66 20.73
N THR A 104 22.40 -10.55 21.34
CA THR A 104 23.16 -10.61 22.58
C THR A 104 22.17 -10.78 23.73
N LYS A 105 21.95 -12.03 24.11
CA LYS A 105 21.42 -12.39 25.42
C LYS A 105 22.18 -13.61 25.95
N GLN A 106 23.31 -13.35 26.59
CA GLN A 106 23.98 -14.17 27.60
C GLN A 106 24.79 -13.17 28.45
N GLU A 107 24.92 -13.24 29.77
CA GLU A 107 24.40 -14.11 30.82
C GLU A 107 24.76 -13.39 32.14
N GLU A 108 23.95 -13.53 33.17
CA GLU A 108 24.38 -13.25 34.55
C GLU A 108 25.59 -14.13 34.89
N PHE A 109 26.65 -13.54 35.45
CA PHE A 109 27.44 -14.22 36.47
C PHE A 109 27.82 -13.22 37.56
N SER A 110 27.27 -13.47 38.74
CA SER A 110 27.57 -12.83 40.02
C SER A 110 28.79 -13.51 40.66
N SER A 111 29.60 -12.72 41.38
CA SER A 111 30.57 -13.13 42.41
C SER A 111 31.84 -13.84 41.89
N GLU A 112 33.06 -13.53 42.29
CA GLU A 112 33.67 -13.02 43.54
C GLU A 112 34.65 -11.86 43.30
#